data_AF-A0A1B7NRP1-F1
#
_entry.id   AF-A0A1B7NRP1-F1
#
_cell.length_a   1.000
_cell.length_b   1.000
_cell.length_c   1.000
_cell.angle_alpha   90.00
_cell.angle_beta   90.00
_cell.angle_gamma   90.00
#
_symmetry.space_group_name_H-M   'P 1'
#
loop_
_entity.id
_entity.type
_entity.pdbx_description
1 polymer ?
#
loop_
_entity_poly.entity_id
_entity_poly.type
_entity_poly.pdbx_seq_one_letter_code
_entity_poly.pdbx_strand_id
1 'polypeptide(L)'
;MAAMTNGIILMTSNDWDDWYEGVQRKAISLGLCEYTDLDAEPTAPPTKPEPYKPNMEGTRPEIVEIYSHIYGQRMEEYETYTEDAKTLCDHISATIDPKLREVLTQTPHPRQILEELKGFMAPTKFQREMKLTDLFLKLSKPSEVRKRSTDKWLMEWERCHELVLKYNVGGLTSELGNLYRFLNAVQAIHPEFSVSDFRRQKLEDTLANGDQPLSVEQMIYFFRIHYRTRIS
;
A
#
# COMPACT_ATOMS: atom_id res chain seq x y z
N MET A 1 5.86 -31.87 -5.44
CA MET A 1 5.15 -30.79 -6.15
C MET A 1 5.61 -29.47 -5.54
N ALA A 2 6.30 -28.63 -6.30
CA ALA A 2 6.76 -27.32 -5.82
C ALA A 2 5.66 -26.29 -6.10
N ALA A 3 5.01 -25.80 -5.05
CA ALA A 3 4.16 -24.62 -5.17
C ALA A 3 5.08 -23.42 -5.40
N MET A 4 5.13 -22.89 -6.62
CA MET A 4 5.75 -21.60 -6.88
C MET A 4 4.86 -20.51 -6.27
N THR A 5 5.09 -20.20 -5.00
CA THR A 5 4.60 -18.94 -4.42
C THR A 5 5.51 -17.84 -4.93
N ASN A 6 5.10 -17.13 -5.99
CA ASN A 6 5.67 -15.85 -6.40
C ASN A 6 5.33 -14.76 -5.35
N GLY A 7 5.72 -14.99 -4.10
CA GLY A 7 5.64 -14.00 -3.04
C GLY A 7 6.68 -12.94 -3.31
N ILE A 8 6.28 -11.67 -3.30
CA ILE A 8 7.21 -10.55 -3.27
C ILE A 8 8.12 -10.76 -2.06
N ILE A 9 9.44 -10.82 -2.30
CA ILE A 9 10.42 -10.96 -1.23
C ILE A 9 10.94 -9.57 -0.90
N LEU A 10 10.92 -9.19 0.38
CA LEU A 10 11.54 -7.95 0.84
C LEU A 10 13.07 -8.07 0.77
N MET A 11 13.65 -7.63 -0.35
CA MET A 11 15.10 -7.64 -0.58
C MET A 11 15.70 -6.24 -0.48
N THR A 12 14.96 -5.24 -0.94
CA THR A 12 15.40 -3.86 -1.02
C THR A 12 14.32 -2.92 -0.48
N SER A 13 14.72 -1.68 -0.23
CA SER A 13 13.78 -0.63 0.19
C SER A 13 12.66 -0.37 -0.83
N ASN A 14 12.86 -0.73 -2.09
CA ASN A 14 11.84 -0.60 -3.13
C ASN A 14 10.69 -1.59 -2.99
N ASP A 15 10.94 -2.72 -2.33
CA ASP A 15 9.96 -3.80 -2.17
C ASP A 15 9.06 -3.57 -0.96
N TRP A 16 9.42 -2.61 -0.09
CA TRP A 16 8.74 -2.34 1.18
C TRP A 16 7.24 -2.14 1.05
N ASP A 17 6.80 -1.23 0.19
CA ASP A 17 5.38 -0.84 0.14
C ASP A 17 4.51 -2.02 -0.36
N ASP A 18 4.90 -2.68 -1.46
CA ASP A 18 4.15 -3.83 -2.01
C ASP A 18 4.21 -5.06 -1.08
N TRP A 19 5.36 -5.30 -0.43
CA TRP A 19 5.53 -6.39 0.53
C TRP A 19 4.69 -6.17 1.79
N TYR A 20 4.76 -4.97 2.40
CA TYR A 20 4.02 -4.64 3.61
C TYR A 20 2.51 -4.69 3.36
N GLU A 21 2.04 -4.25 2.20
CA GLU A 21 0.63 -4.42 1.80
C GLU A 21 0.23 -5.90 1.74
N GLY A 22 1.09 -6.76 1.19
CA GLY A 22 0.90 -8.21 1.20
C GLY A 22 0.77 -8.80 2.60
N VAL A 23 1.64 -8.36 3.53
CA VAL A 23 1.59 -8.77 4.94
C VAL A 23 0.30 -8.28 5.61
N GLN A 24 -0.13 -7.03 5.37
CA GLN A 24 -1.38 -6.51 5.94
C GLN A 24 -2.60 -7.28 5.43
N ARG A 25 -2.65 -7.65 4.15
CA ARG A 25 -3.73 -8.52 3.64
C ARG A 25 -3.77 -9.87 4.35
N LYS A 26 -2.60 -10.45 4.65
CA LYS A 26 -2.51 -11.69 5.44
C LYS A 26 -2.96 -11.47 6.89
N ALA A 27 -2.55 -10.37 7.52
CA ALA A 27 -2.98 -10.00 8.87
C ALA A 27 -4.49 -9.81 8.96
N ILE A 28 -5.11 -9.15 7.99
CA ILE A 28 -6.58 -9.02 7.89
C ILE A 28 -7.25 -10.40 7.82
N SER A 29 -6.72 -11.32 7.01
CA SER A 29 -7.28 -12.68 6.91
C SER A 29 -7.19 -13.50 8.20
N LEU A 30 -6.27 -13.12 9.10
CA LEU A 30 -6.06 -13.74 10.41
C LEU A 30 -6.72 -12.93 11.55
N GLY A 31 -7.46 -11.85 11.24
CA GLY A 31 -8.04 -10.99 12.27
C GLY A 31 -7.01 -10.19 13.09
N LEU A 32 -5.77 -10.05 12.60
CA LEU A 32 -4.66 -9.42 13.33
C LEU A 32 -4.37 -7.96 12.94
N CYS A 33 -5.13 -7.39 12.02
CA CYS A 33 -4.86 -6.07 11.44
C CYS A 33 -4.62 -4.98 12.49
N GLU A 34 -5.42 -4.96 13.57
CA GLU A 34 -5.32 -3.97 14.65
C GLU A 34 -4.01 -4.07 15.47
N TYR A 35 -3.37 -5.25 15.47
CA TYR A 35 -2.10 -5.47 16.14
C TYR A 35 -0.91 -5.17 15.24
N THR A 36 -1.08 -5.19 13.92
CA THR A 36 0.03 -5.10 12.95
C THR A 36 0.09 -3.81 12.15
N ASP A 37 -0.92 -2.95 12.24
CA ASP A 37 -0.92 -1.66 11.55
C ASP A 37 0.09 -0.68 12.19
N LEU A 38 1.22 -0.46 11.51
CA LEU A 38 2.29 0.43 11.92
C LEU A 38 1.95 1.93 11.82
N ASP A 39 0.85 2.30 11.16
CA ASP A 39 0.43 3.69 11.02
C ASP A 39 -0.70 4.05 12.00
N ALA A 40 -1.29 3.05 12.68
CA ALA A 40 -2.22 3.21 13.78
C ALA A 40 -1.54 3.20 15.16
N GLU A 41 -2.22 3.75 16.17
CA GLU A 41 -1.82 3.61 17.57
C GLU A 41 -1.67 2.13 17.96
N PRO A 42 -0.60 1.74 18.68
CA PRO A 42 -0.38 0.35 19.05
C PRO A 42 -1.53 -0.23 19.91
N THR A 43 -2.18 -1.27 19.39
CA THR A 43 -3.12 -2.07 20.18
C THR A 43 -2.36 -3.14 20.95
N ALA A 44 -2.60 -3.22 22.26
CA ALA A 44 -1.97 -4.24 23.10
C ALA A 44 -2.55 -5.62 22.79
N PRO A 45 -1.72 -6.65 22.56
CA PRO A 45 -2.21 -7.99 22.29
C PRO A 45 -2.89 -8.63 23.52
N PRO A 46 -3.79 -9.60 23.32
CA PRO A 46 -4.33 -10.41 24.41
C PRO A 46 -3.21 -11.00 25.27
N THR A 47 -3.35 -10.88 26.60
CA THR A 47 -2.41 -11.48 27.55
C THR A 47 -2.96 -12.78 28.09
N LYS A 48 -2.06 -13.71 28.42
CA LYS A 48 -2.45 -14.99 29.02
C LYS A 48 -3.24 -14.71 30.31
N PRO A 49 -4.51 -15.16 30.43
CA PRO A 49 -5.29 -14.90 31.63
C PRO A 49 -4.69 -15.64 32.83
N GLU A 50 -4.72 -14.98 33.99
CA GLU A 50 -4.30 -15.61 35.24
C GLU A 50 -5.26 -16.74 35.63
N PRO A 51 -4.76 -17.89 36.11
CA PRO A 51 -5.62 -18.99 36.54
C PRO A 51 -6.59 -18.52 37.62
N TYR A 52 -7.88 -18.78 37.43
CA TYR A 52 -8.88 -18.50 38.45
C TYR A 52 -8.63 -19.40 39.67
N LYS A 53 -8.39 -18.77 40.83
CA LYS A 53 -8.29 -19.43 42.13
C LYS A 53 -9.47 -19.00 43.00
N PRO A 54 -10.58 -19.75 43.03
CA PRO A 54 -11.72 -19.40 43.86
C PRO A 54 -11.31 -19.41 45.33
N ASN A 55 -11.71 -18.37 46.07
CA ASN A 55 -11.77 -18.48 47.52
C ASN A 55 -12.98 -19.34 47.88
N MET A 56 -12.74 -20.58 48.29
CA MET A 56 -13.80 -21.55 48.59
C MET A 56 -14.66 -21.14 49.79
N GLU A 57 -14.21 -20.20 50.62
CA GLU A 57 -15.00 -19.65 51.73
C GLU A 57 -15.94 -18.54 51.24
N GLY A 58 -17.25 -18.84 51.23
CA GLY A 58 -18.31 -17.84 51.02
C GLY A 58 -18.63 -17.50 49.56
N THR A 59 -17.92 -18.07 48.58
CA THR A 59 -18.22 -17.85 47.16
C THR A 59 -19.38 -18.74 46.70
N ARG A 60 -20.39 -18.13 46.08
CA ARG A 60 -21.54 -18.86 45.55
C ARG A 60 -21.16 -19.68 44.30
N PRO A 61 -21.72 -20.90 44.11
CA PRO A 61 -21.42 -21.75 42.96
C PRO A 61 -21.62 -21.04 41.60
N GLU A 62 -22.66 -20.23 41.48
CA GLU A 62 -22.99 -19.53 40.23
C GLU A 62 -21.91 -18.50 39.85
N ILE A 63 -21.25 -17.90 40.85
CA ILE A 63 -20.16 -16.94 40.63
C ILE A 63 -18.92 -17.69 40.12
N VAL A 64 -18.62 -18.88 40.65
CA VAL A 64 -17.52 -19.75 40.21
C VAL A 64 -17.70 -20.18 38.75
N GLU A 65 -18.93 -20.52 38.35
CA GLU A 65 -19.27 -20.88 36.98
C GLU A 65 -19.06 -19.70 36.00
N ILE A 66 -19.53 -18.49 36.36
CA ILE A 66 -19.33 -17.28 35.55
C ILE A 66 -17.84 -16.98 35.36
N TYR A 67 -17.05 -17.01 36.44
CA TYR A 67 -15.61 -16.76 36.34
C TYR A 67 -14.87 -17.80 35.51
N SER A 68 -15.25 -19.08 35.65
CA SER A 68 -14.67 -20.17 34.85
C SER A 68 -14.99 -19.98 33.36
N HIS A 69 -16.20 -19.55 33.03
CA HIS A 69 -16.60 -19.23 31.65
C HIS A 69 -15.80 -18.05 31.07
N ILE A 70 -15.67 -16.94 31.81
CA ILE A 70 -14.89 -15.77 31.39
C ILE A 70 -13.41 -16.15 31.22
N TYR A 71 -12.84 -16.94 32.13
CA TYR A 71 -11.48 -17.43 32.02
C TYR A 71 -11.29 -18.27 30.75
N GLY A 72 -12.22 -19.18 30.46
CA GLY A 72 -12.21 -20.00 29.25
C GLY A 72 -12.22 -19.15 27.97
N GLN A 73 -13.13 -18.16 27.89
CA GLN A 73 -13.20 -17.24 26.75
C GLN A 73 -11.89 -16.46 26.54
N ARG A 74 -11.33 -15.87 27.61
CA ARG A 74 -10.07 -15.13 27.52
C ARG A 74 -8.89 -16.02 27.16
N MET A 75 -8.91 -17.28 27.60
CA MET A 75 -7.87 -18.25 27.27
C MET A 75 -7.95 -18.63 25.79
N GLU A 76 -9.16 -18.88 25.27
CA GLU A 76 -9.40 -19.15 23.85
C GLU A 76 -8.99 -17.98 22.96
N GLU A 77 -9.34 -16.74 23.34
CA GLU A 77 -8.90 -15.52 22.66
C GLU A 77 -7.36 -15.42 22.63
N TYR A 78 -6.71 -15.66 23.77
CA TYR A 78 -5.24 -15.65 23.86
C TYR A 78 -4.60 -16.74 22.99
N GLU A 79 -5.09 -17.97 23.05
CA GLU A 79 -4.57 -19.10 22.28
C GLU A 79 -4.72 -18.86 20.78
N THR A 80 -5.91 -18.44 20.34
CA THR A 80 -6.19 -18.08 18.94
C THR A 80 -5.23 -16.99 18.46
N TYR A 81 -5.10 -15.90 19.23
CA TYR A 81 -4.16 -14.83 18.92
C TYR A 81 -2.72 -15.36 18.79
N THR A 82 -2.26 -16.21 19.70
CA THR A 82 -0.87 -16.72 19.65
C THR A 82 -0.61 -17.62 18.45
N GLU A 83 -1.57 -18.44 18.03
CA GLU A 83 -1.45 -19.31 16.86
C GLU A 83 -1.42 -18.48 15.57
N ASP A 84 -2.33 -17.52 15.45
CA ASP A 84 -2.41 -16.63 14.29
C ASP A 84 -1.19 -15.71 14.21
N ALA A 85 -0.73 -15.16 15.35
CA ALA A 85 0.46 -14.32 15.42
C ALA A 85 1.71 -15.09 14.97
N LYS A 86 1.85 -16.35 15.43
CA LYS A 86 2.92 -17.23 14.97
C LYS A 86 2.84 -17.48 13.47
N THR A 87 1.66 -17.78 12.95
CA THR A 87 1.43 -17.98 11.51
C THR A 87 1.84 -16.75 10.70
N LEU A 88 1.56 -15.55 11.20
CA LEU A 88 1.97 -14.30 10.56
C LEU A 88 3.48 -14.07 10.66
N CYS A 89 4.11 -14.33 11.81
CA CYS A 89 5.56 -14.26 11.97
C CYS A 89 6.30 -15.22 11.03
N ASP A 90 5.78 -16.44 10.86
CA ASP A 90 6.33 -17.43 9.92
C ASP A 90 6.20 -16.93 8.47
N HIS A 91 5.06 -16.31 8.13
CA HIS A 91 4.85 -15.72 6.81
C HIS A 91 5.81 -14.55 6.54
N ILE A 92 5.99 -13.64 7.50
CA ILE A 92 6.96 -12.54 7.42
C ILE A 92 8.36 -13.12 7.22
N SER A 93 8.77 -14.09 8.05
CA SER A 93 10.09 -14.72 7.99
C SER A 93 10.37 -15.47 6.69
N ALA A 94 9.33 -15.98 6.04
CA ALA A 94 9.43 -16.66 4.74
C ALA A 94 9.48 -15.70 3.54
N THR A 95 9.09 -14.43 3.73
CA THR A 95 8.96 -13.43 2.65
C THR A 95 9.96 -12.29 2.76
N ILE A 96 10.96 -12.38 3.63
CA ILE A 96 12.06 -11.43 3.74
C ILE A 96 13.40 -12.04 3.28
N ASP A 97 14.36 -11.20 2.92
CA ASP A 97 15.73 -11.64 2.63
C ASP A 97 16.33 -12.40 3.83
N PRO A 98 16.98 -13.56 3.60
CA PRO A 98 17.62 -14.34 4.67
C PRO A 98 18.58 -13.55 5.56
N LYS A 99 19.29 -12.55 5.01
CA LYS A 99 20.21 -11.70 5.78
C LYS A 99 19.48 -10.78 6.75
N LEU A 100 18.26 -10.34 6.41
CA LEU A 100 17.43 -9.55 7.32
C LEU A 100 16.94 -10.42 8.46
N ARG A 101 16.54 -11.66 8.16
CA ARG A 101 16.09 -12.61 9.19
C ARG A 101 17.13 -12.88 10.27
N GLU A 102 18.43 -12.84 9.93
CA GLU A 102 19.52 -13.02 10.89
C GLU A 102 19.67 -11.86 11.88
N VAL A 103 19.26 -10.64 11.50
CA VAL A 103 19.40 -9.44 12.33
C VAL A 103 18.14 -9.07 13.10
N LEU A 104 16.99 -9.67 12.77
CA LEU A 104 15.72 -9.40 13.45
C LEU A 104 15.64 -10.08 14.81
N THR A 105 14.99 -9.41 15.75
CA THR A 105 14.65 -10.00 17.05
C THR A 105 13.71 -11.19 16.85
N GLN A 106 14.04 -12.32 17.48
CA GLN A 106 13.17 -13.50 17.53
C GLN A 106 12.05 -13.27 18.56
N THR A 107 11.10 -12.39 18.22
CA THR A 107 9.95 -12.03 19.05
C THR A 107 8.67 -12.70 18.52
N PRO A 108 7.76 -13.16 19.39
CA PRO A 108 6.47 -13.69 18.96
C PRO A 108 5.48 -12.59 18.57
N HIS A 109 5.88 -11.32 18.57
CA HIS A 109 5.01 -10.17 18.29
C HIS A 109 5.23 -9.64 16.87
N PRO A 110 4.31 -9.89 15.91
CA PRO A 110 4.47 -9.49 14.52
C PRO A 110 4.75 -7.99 14.35
N ARG A 111 4.09 -7.13 15.15
CA ARG A 111 4.27 -5.67 15.10
C ARG A 111 5.72 -5.26 15.32
N GLN A 112 6.38 -5.86 16.31
CA GLN A 112 7.77 -5.54 16.63
C GLN A 112 8.71 -5.91 15.49
N ILE A 113 8.51 -7.08 14.86
CA ILE A 113 9.27 -7.48 13.66
C ILE A 113 9.04 -6.46 12.54
N LEU A 114 7.80 -6.03 12.34
CA LEU A 114 7.43 -5.06 11.30
C LEU A 114 8.03 -3.66 11.57
N GLU A 115 8.13 -3.23 12.83
CA GLU A 115 8.79 -1.98 13.22
C GLU A 115 10.30 -2.03 12.95
N GLU A 116 10.97 -3.12 13.30
CA GLU A 116 12.39 -3.32 12.99
C GLU A 116 12.64 -3.32 11.48
N LEU A 117 11.84 -4.08 10.73
CA LEU A 117 11.90 -4.12 9.28
C LEU A 117 11.63 -2.74 8.66
N LYS A 118 10.69 -1.95 9.20
CA LYS A 118 10.43 -0.56 8.77
C LYS A 118 11.68 0.29 8.96
N GLY A 119 12.38 0.13 10.09
CA GLY A 119 13.65 0.82 10.36
C GLY A 119 14.76 0.49 9.36
N PHE A 120 14.86 -0.77 8.92
CA PHE A 120 15.91 -1.20 7.99
C PHE A 120 15.58 -0.95 6.52
N MET A 121 14.31 -1.12 6.13
CA MET A 121 13.91 -1.24 4.72
C MET A 121 12.95 -0.17 4.27
N ALA A 122 12.17 0.47 5.14
CA ALA A 122 11.20 1.45 4.67
C ALA A 122 11.92 2.64 4.03
N PRO A 123 11.55 3.02 2.80
CA PRO A 123 12.19 4.15 2.14
C PRO A 123 11.90 5.42 2.94
N THR A 124 12.94 6.22 3.17
CA THR A 124 12.79 7.54 3.76
C THR A 124 11.89 8.41 2.87
N LYS A 125 11.26 9.44 3.45
CA LYS A 125 10.47 10.41 2.68
C LYS A 125 11.25 10.96 1.48
N PHE A 126 12.50 11.35 1.70
CA PHE A 126 13.37 11.86 0.65
C PHE A 126 13.62 10.83 -0.47
N GLN A 127 13.91 9.57 -0.13
CA GLN A 127 14.10 8.51 -1.13
C GLN A 127 12.83 8.24 -1.94
N ARG A 128 11.65 8.23 -1.28
CA ARG A 128 10.35 8.10 -1.96
C ARG A 128 10.13 9.25 -2.94
N GLU A 129 10.29 10.49 -2.48
CA GLU A 129 10.11 11.68 -3.31
C GLU A 129 11.05 11.69 -4.52
N MET A 130 12.33 11.38 -4.31
CA MET A 130 13.32 11.32 -5.39
C MET A 130 12.96 10.25 -6.43
N LYS A 131 12.57 9.05 -5.99
CA LYS A 131 12.20 7.94 -6.87
C LYS A 131 10.91 8.24 -7.65
N LEU A 132 9.88 8.75 -6.97
CA LEU A 132 8.62 9.13 -7.62
C LEU A 132 8.85 10.29 -8.60
N THR A 133 9.72 11.24 -8.26
CA THR A 133 10.08 12.33 -9.17
C THR A 133 10.77 11.80 -10.43
N ASP A 134 11.77 10.92 -10.29
CA ASP A 134 12.47 10.34 -11.44
C ASP A 134 11.52 9.52 -12.32
N LEU A 135 10.69 8.66 -11.70
CA LEU A 135 9.69 7.86 -12.41
C LEU A 135 8.68 8.75 -13.15
N PHE A 136 8.13 9.76 -12.48
CA PHE A 136 7.12 10.64 -13.06
C PHE A 136 7.69 11.48 -14.21
N LEU A 137 8.89 12.02 -14.05
CA LEU A 137 9.59 12.73 -15.12
C LEU A 137 9.94 11.81 -16.28
N LYS A 138 10.33 10.56 -16.01
CA LYS A 138 10.57 9.55 -17.04
C LYS A 138 9.29 9.23 -17.81
N LEU A 139 8.18 8.93 -17.13
CA LEU A 139 6.89 8.63 -17.75
C LEU A 139 6.30 9.82 -18.53
N SER A 140 6.68 11.06 -18.16
CA SER A 140 6.31 12.28 -18.86
C SER A 140 7.14 12.54 -20.13
N LYS A 141 8.21 11.78 -20.40
CA LYS A 141 9.03 11.96 -21.60
C LYS A 141 8.35 11.34 -22.83
N PRO A 142 8.18 12.09 -23.93
CA PRO A 142 7.76 11.59 -25.24
C PRO A 142 8.39 10.27 -25.69
N SER A 143 9.68 10.09 -25.41
CA SER A 143 10.46 8.94 -25.84
C SER A 143 10.12 7.65 -25.08
N GLU A 144 9.57 7.74 -23.86
CA GLU A 144 9.19 6.56 -23.08
C GLU A 144 7.84 6.00 -23.55
N VAL A 145 6.94 6.88 -23.99
CA VAL A 145 5.63 6.48 -24.53
C VAL A 145 5.78 5.64 -25.80
N ARG A 146 6.76 5.96 -26.65
CA ARG A 146 7.02 5.23 -27.92
C ARG A 146 7.61 3.83 -27.75
N LYS A 147 8.22 3.53 -26.59
CA LYS A 147 8.94 2.27 -26.35
C LYS A 147 8.07 1.18 -25.73
N ARG A 148 6.84 1.51 -25.33
CA ARG A 148 5.96 0.65 -24.52
C ARG A 148 4.60 0.54 -25.18
N SER A 149 3.85 -0.51 -24.86
CA SER A 149 2.41 -0.54 -25.17
C SER A 149 1.71 0.61 -24.45
N THR A 150 0.86 1.36 -25.16
CA THR A 150 0.14 2.52 -24.63
C THR A 150 -0.65 2.19 -23.36
N ASP A 151 -1.34 1.04 -23.32
CA ASP A 151 -2.10 0.63 -22.14
C ASP A 151 -1.23 0.44 -20.89
N LYS A 152 -0.08 -0.23 -21.03
CA LYS A 152 0.89 -0.40 -19.93
C LYS A 152 1.45 0.94 -19.47
N TRP A 153 1.80 1.83 -20.40
CA TRP A 153 2.28 3.15 -20.05
C TRP A 153 1.22 3.96 -19.30
N LEU A 154 -0.04 3.94 -19.73
CA LEU A 154 -1.14 4.62 -19.05
C LEU A 154 -1.36 4.10 -17.63
N MET A 155 -1.34 2.78 -17.45
CA MET A 155 -1.47 2.18 -16.12
C MET A 155 -0.33 2.60 -15.18
N GLU A 156 0.91 2.60 -15.66
CA GLU A 156 2.06 3.06 -14.88
C GLU A 156 1.98 4.57 -14.57
N TRP A 157 1.50 5.37 -15.52
CA TRP A 157 1.34 6.81 -15.35
C TRP A 157 0.28 7.14 -14.30
N GLU A 158 -0.91 6.51 -14.37
CA GLU A 158 -1.98 6.64 -13.37
C GLU A 158 -1.49 6.26 -11.98
N ARG A 159 -0.90 5.06 -11.84
CA ARG A 159 -0.35 4.60 -10.56
C ARG A 159 0.71 5.55 -10.01
N CYS A 160 1.59 6.08 -10.87
CA CYS A 160 2.61 7.04 -10.44
C CYS A 160 2.00 8.37 -10.00
N HIS A 161 0.95 8.84 -10.67
CA HIS A 161 0.23 10.07 -10.31
C HIS A 161 -0.47 9.95 -8.96
N GLU A 162 -1.19 8.84 -8.74
CA GLU A 162 -1.83 8.53 -7.46
C GLU A 162 -0.81 8.52 -6.30
N LEU A 163 0.35 7.90 -6.50
CA LEU A 163 1.41 7.87 -5.48
C LEU A 163 2.02 9.25 -5.23
N VAL A 164 2.21 10.07 -6.26
CA VAL A 164 2.70 11.46 -6.13
C VAL A 164 1.74 12.30 -5.27
N LEU A 165 0.43 12.13 -5.47
CA LEU A 165 -0.59 12.79 -4.66
C LEU A 165 -0.64 12.24 -3.23
N LYS A 166 -0.66 10.90 -3.08
CA LYS A 166 -0.67 10.20 -1.78
C LYS A 166 0.48 10.64 -0.87
N TYR A 167 1.69 10.77 -1.43
CA TYR A 167 2.88 11.15 -0.66
C TYR A 167 3.19 12.65 -0.68
N ASN A 168 2.33 13.47 -1.30
CA ASN A 168 2.51 14.92 -1.42
C ASN A 168 3.91 15.31 -1.93
N VAL A 169 4.34 14.70 -3.04
CA VAL A 169 5.69 14.93 -3.60
C VAL A 169 5.80 16.37 -4.11
N GLY A 170 6.71 17.14 -3.51
CA GLY A 170 6.87 18.57 -3.79
C GLY A 170 7.07 18.88 -5.27
N GLY A 171 6.29 19.85 -5.78
CA GLY A 171 6.38 20.32 -7.17
C GLY A 171 5.71 19.44 -8.23
N LEU A 172 5.15 18.28 -7.84
CA LEU A 172 4.44 17.36 -8.75
C LEU A 172 2.97 17.16 -8.38
N THR A 173 2.46 17.85 -7.36
CA THR A 173 1.04 17.77 -6.94
C THR A 173 0.13 18.76 -7.66
N SER A 174 0.68 19.62 -8.52
CA SER A 174 -0.11 20.57 -9.30
C SER A 174 -0.89 19.86 -10.40
N GLU A 175 -2.22 19.82 -10.26
CA GLU A 175 -3.14 19.24 -11.24
C GLU A 175 -2.90 19.82 -12.65
N LEU A 176 -2.83 21.15 -12.74
CA LEU A 176 -2.60 21.85 -13.99
C LEU A 176 -1.24 21.49 -14.59
N GLY A 177 -0.19 21.46 -13.77
CA GLY A 177 1.15 21.05 -14.21
C GLY A 177 1.17 19.61 -14.74
N ASN A 178 0.45 18.71 -14.09
CA ASN A 178 0.37 17.30 -14.48
C ASN A 178 -0.43 17.09 -15.77
N LEU A 179 -1.50 17.86 -15.99
CA LEU A 179 -2.24 17.88 -17.25
C LEU A 179 -1.34 18.28 -18.43
N TYR A 180 -0.56 19.35 -18.28
CA TYR A 180 0.38 19.77 -19.33
C TYR A 180 1.43 18.70 -19.60
N ARG A 181 1.99 18.07 -18.56
CA ARG A 181 2.95 16.97 -18.72
C ARG A 181 2.35 15.78 -19.46
N PHE A 182 1.13 15.38 -19.11
CA PHE A 182 0.42 14.30 -19.77
C PHE A 182 0.15 14.62 -21.25
N LEU A 183 -0.40 15.80 -21.55
CA LEU A 183 -0.68 16.23 -22.93
C LEU A 183 0.59 16.29 -23.79
N ASN A 184 1.71 16.76 -23.22
CA ASN A 184 3.01 16.78 -23.87
C ASN A 184 3.53 15.36 -24.18
N ALA A 185 3.35 14.42 -23.24
CA ALA A 185 3.75 13.04 -23.45
C ALA A 185 2.93 12.37 -24.57
N VAL A 186 1.60 12.56 -24.56
CA VAL A 186 0.69 11.99 -25.56
C VAL A 186 0.90 12.61 -26.95
N GLN A 187 1.30 13.88 -27.05
CA GLN A 187 1.55 14.56 -28.32
C GLN A 187 2.57 13.81 -29.18
N ALA A 188 3.48 13.07 -28.55
CA ALA A 188 4.51 12.31 -29.21
C ALA A 188 4.03 11.06 -29.95
N ILE A 189 2.86 10.52 -29.56
CA ILE A 189 2.30 9.26 -30.10
C ILE A 189 0.95 9.46 -30.80
N HIS A 190 0.15 10.43 -30.34
CA HIS A 190 -1.11 10.84 -30.97
C HIS A 190 -1.16 12.36 -31.04
N PRO A 191 -0.44 12.96 -32.01
CA PRO A 191 -0.47 14.39 -32.24
C PRO A 191 -1.91 14.88 -32.36
N GLU A 192 -2.78 14.23 -33.12
CA GLU A 192 -4.22 14.59 -33.26
C GLU A 192 -4.99 14.78 -31.96
N PHE A 193 -4.59 14.11 -30.88
CA PHE A 193 -5.26 14.17 -29.58
C PHE A 193 -4.78 15.38 -28.78
N SER A 194 -3.50 15.72 -28.94
CA SER A 194 -2.85 16.87 -28.28
C SER A 194 -2.90 18.15 -29.11
N VAL A 195 -2.99 18.02 -30.44
CA VAL A 195 -3.02 19.05 -31.49
C VAL A 195 -4.45 19.41 -31.86
N SER A 196 -5.47 18.65 -31.45
CA SER A 196 -6.80 19.26 -31.40
C SER A 196 -6.72 20.41 -30.39
N ASP A 197 -6.59 21.63 -30.89
CA ASP A 197 -6.55 22.88 -30.13
C ASP A 197 -7.61 22.86 -29.01
N PHE A 198 -8.73 22.16 -29.24
CA PHE A 198 -9.78 21.86 -28.28
C PHE A 198 -9.38 21.33 -26.90
N ARG A 199 -8.17 20.81 -26.61
CA ARG A 199 -7.84 20.38 -25.22
C ARG A 199 -6.96 21.33 -24.46
N ARG A 200 -5.89 21.86 -25.08
CA ARG A 200 -5.10 22.94 -24.45
C ARG A 200 -5.88 24.25 -24.45
N GLN A 201 -6.48 24.62 -25.57
CA GLN A 201 -7.35 25.80 -25.66
C GLN A 201 -8.52 25.67 -24.70
N LYS A 202 -9.23 24.52 -24.66
CA LYS A 202 -10.33 24.35 -23.69
C LYS A 202 -9.84 24.40 -22.25
N LEU A 203 -8.65 23.87 -21.94
CA LEU A 203 -8.07 24.01 -20.60
C LEU A 203 -7.81 25.48 -20.27
N GLU A 204 -7.21 26.23 -21.20
CA GLU A 204 -6.96 27.67 -21.08
C GLU A 204 -8.26 28.49 -20.99
N ASP A 205 -9.28 28.17 -21.79
CA ASP A 205 -10.59 28.80 -21.80
C ASP A 205 -11.37 28.50 -20.50
N THR A 206 -11.31 27.26 -20.01
CA THR A 206 -11.93 26.85 -18.73
C THR A 206 -11.29 27.64 -17.57
N LEU A 207 -9.96 27.78 -17.58
CA LEU A 207 -9.23 28.60 -16.61
C LEU A 207 -9.57 30.09 -16.73
N ALA A 208 -9.69 30.61 -17.95
CA ALA A 208 -10.05 32.02 -18.21
C ALA A 208 -11.48 32.34 -17.76
N ASN A 209 -12.39 31.37 -17.85
CA ASN A 209 -13.79 31.49 -17.42
C ASN A 209 -13.98 31.26 -15.91
N GLY A 210 -12.93 30.87 -15.18
CA GLY A 210 -12.99 30.57 -13.74
C GLY A 210 -13.61 29.20 -13.41
N ASP A 211 -13.79 28.35 -14.42
CA ASP A 211 -14.30 26.99 -14.27
C ASP A 211 -13.18 26.03 -13.80
N GLN A 212 -13.58 24.93 -13.17
CA GLN A 212 -12.61 23.91 -12.75
C GLN A 212 -12.12 23.10 -13.97
N PRO A 213 -10.80 23.03 -14.23
CA PRO A 213 -10.28 22.24 -15.33
C PRO A 213 -10.56 20.74 -15.10
N LEU A 214 -10.59 19.98 -16.20
CA LEU A 214 -10.65 18.52 -16.14
C LEU A 214 -9.52 17.97 -15.27
N SER A 215 -9.80 16.94 -14.48
CA SER A 215 -8.74 16.23 -13.79
C SER A 215 -7.86 15.44 -14.77
N VAL A 216 -6.65 15.15 -14.33
CA VAL A 216 -5.70 14.27 -15.01
C VAL A 216 -6.33 12.90 -15.30
N GLU A 217 -7.07 12.35 -14.33
CA GLU A 217 -7.79 11.07 -14.49
C GLU A 217 -8.85 11.15 -15.61
N GLN A 218 -9.63 12.24 -15.64
CA GLN A 218 -10.61 12.46 -16.71
C GLN A 218 -9.91 12.59 -18.07
N MET A 219 -8.77 13.28 -18.12
CA MET A 219 -7.98 13.43 -19.34
C MET A 219 -7.47 12.08 -19.86
N ILE A 220 -6.97 11.23 -18.97
CA ILE A 220 -6.51 9.87 -19.29
C ILE A 220 -7.67 8.99 -19.79
N TYR A 221 -8.82 9.04 -19.12
CA TYR A 221 -10.02 8.33 -19.56
C TYR A 221 -10.42 8.70 -20.99
N PHE A 222 -10.47 10.00 -21.28
CA PHE A 222 -10.77 10.47 -22.63
C PHE A 222 -9.71 10.05 -23.66
N PHE A 223 -8.44 9.96 -23.26
CA PHE A 223 -7.39 9.45 -24.14
C PHE A 223 -7.58 7.96 -24.45
N ARG A 224 -7.92 7.14 -23.44
CA ARG A 224 -8.23 5.71 -23.64
C ARG A 224 -9.36 5.49 -24.64
N ILE A 225 -10.44 6.26 -24.53
CA ILE A 225 -11.54 6.19 -25.50
C ILE A 225 -11.06 6.51 -26.91
N HIS A 226 -10.38 7.64 -27.07
CA HIS A 226 -9.87 8.08 -28.37
C HIS A 226 -8.94 7.05 -29.00
N TYR A 227 -8.01 6.52 -28.21
CA TYR A 227 -7.04 5.50 -28.62
C TYR A 227 -7.74 4.22 -29.12
N ARG A 228 -8.73 3.72 -28.36
CA ARG A 228 -9.49 2.52 -28.73
C ARG A 228 -10.30 2.70 -30.02
N THR A 229 -10.90 3.88 -30.22
CA THR A 229 -11.69 4.17 -31.43
C THR A 229 -10.88 4.30 -32.72
N ARG A 230 -9.55 4.46 -32.63
CA ARG A 230 -8.67 4.60 -33.81
C ARG A 230 -7.87 3.34 -34.15
N ILE A 231 -7.89 2.33 -33.28
CA ILE A 231 -7.17 1.06 -33.47
C ILE A 231 -8.14 -0.06 -33.91
N SER A 232 -9.45 0.14 -33.79
CA SER A 232 -10.50 -0.67 -34.43
C SER A 232 -10.65 -0.36 -35.91
#